data_AF-A0A9P6CT58-F1
#
_entry.id   AF-A0A9P6CT58-F1
#
_cell.length_a   1.000
_cell.length_b   1.000
_cell.length_c   1.000
_cell.angle_alpha   90.00
_cell.angle_beta   90.00
_cell.angle_gamma   90.00
#
_symmetry.space_group_name_H-M   'P 1'
#
loop_
_entity.id
_entity.type
_entity.pdbx_description
1 polymer ?
#
loop_
_entity_poly.entity_id
_entity_poly.type
_entity_poly.pdbx_seq_one_letter_code
_entity_poly.pdbx_strand_id
1 'polypeptide(L)'
;EYIPTIYDETFRSVSYLEPTIGSIGNRPNLVGYLEHHAPTTDGSFSICVAGGEGVFVSKALLDSIPEAHRPQLNTADAGLKVKTLFEPMTSIGSTFIPLILTNRTTGKKFRVVLYAIVLPKMFMGMFIG
;
A
#
# COMPACT_ATOMS: atom_id res chain seq x y z
N GLU A 1 10.27 -19.58 -9.81
CA GLU A 1 10.74 -18.45 -10.65
C GLU A 1 11.24 -17.37 -9.71
N TYR A 2 12.42 -16.78 -9.95
CA TYR A 2 12.95 -15.70 -9.10
C TYR A 2 12.24 -14.39 -9.45
N ILE A 3 11.53 -13.81 -8.49
CA ILE A 3 10.88 -12.51 -8.63
C ILE A 3 11.82 -11.46 -8.00
N PRO A 4 12.41 -10.53 -8.78
CA PRO A 4 13.29 -9.51 -8.23
C PRO A 4 12.53 -8.64 -7.23
N THR A 5 13.17 -8.32 -6.10
CA THR A 5 12.60 -7.45 -5.06
C THR A 5 13.20 -6.05 -5.14
N ILE A 6 12.33 -5.05 -5.14
CA ILE A 6 12.64 -3.62 -5.13
C ILE A 6 12.05 -3.05 -3.84
N TYR A 7 12.79 -2.19 -3.16
CA TYR A 7 12.31 -1.47 -1.99
C TYR A 7 12.00 -0.02 -2.37
N ASP A 8 10.99 0.58 -1.76
CA ASP A 8 10.79 2.02 -1.83
C ASP A 8 11.98 2.74 -1.20
N GLU A 9 12.91 3.19 -2.04
CA GLU A 9 14.11 3.94 -1.62
C GLU A 9 13.90 5.46 -1.68
N THR A 10 12.69 5.95 -2.00
CA THR A 10 12.50 7.35 -2.45
C THR A 10 13.04 8.39 -1.47
N PHE A 11 13.20 8.06 -0.17
CA PHE A 11 13.96 8.91 0.75
C PHE A 11 14.88 8.19 1.76
N ARG A 12 14.93 6.85 1.82
CA ARG A 12 15.40 6.10 3.02
C ARG A 12 14.78 6.60 4.35
N SER A 13 13.79 7.49 4.29
CA SER A 13 13.11 8.06 5.45
C SER A 13 11.82 7.28 5.67
N VAL A 14 11.66 6.79 6.89
CA VAL A 14 10.49 6.05 7.38
C VAL A 14 9.32 7.01 7.65
N SER A 15 9.28 8.15 6.97
CA SER A 15 8.49 9.30 7.39
C SER A 15 8.10 10.16 6.20
N TYR A 16 6.80 10.34 6.07
CA TYR A 16 6.17 11.44 5.35
C TYR A 16 5.79 12.48 6.40
N LEU A 17 6.34 13.70 6.31
CA LEU A 17 6.13 14.73 7.34
C LEU A 17 4.68 15.22 7.34
N GLU A 18 4.08 15.31 6.16
CA GLU A 18 2.69 15.74 5.96
C GLU A 18 1.99 14.78 4.99
N PRO A 19 1.60 13.57 5.44
CA PRO A 19 0.98 12.61 4.53
C PRO A 19 -0.35 13.13 4.01
N THR A 20 -0.51 13.13 2.69
CA THR A 20 -1.70 13.66 2.03
C THR A 20 -2.18 12.78 0.89
N ILE A 21 -3.50 12.71 0.72
CA ILE A 21 -4.20 12.19 -0.47
C ILE A 21 -4.94 13.38 -1.08
N GLY A 22 -4.29 14.06 -2.03
CA GLY A 22 -4.71 15.34 -2.59
C GLY A 22 -5.50 15.28 -3.89
N SER A 23 -5.49 14.14 -4.60
CA SER A 23 -6.38 13.89 -5.74
C SER A 23 -6.59 12.39 -5.94
N ILE A 24 -7.71 11.97 -6.54
CA ILE A 24 -7.94 10.56 -6.90
C ILE A 24 -7.93 10.50 -8.42
N GLY A 25 -6.79 10.08 -8.99
CA GLY A 25 -6.72 9.72 -10.39
C GLY A 25 -7.21 8.29 -10.56
N ASN A 26 -8.43 8.09 -11.05
CA ASN A 26 -8.88 6.74 -11.39
C ASN A 26 -8.12 6.27 -12.64
N ARG A 27 -6.96 5.63 -12.46
CA ARG A 27 -6.27 4.87 -13.49
C ARG A 27 -6.57 3.40 -13.27
N PRO A 28 -7.63 2.84 -13.87
CA PRO A 28 -8.11 1.47 -13.63
C PRO A 28 -7.14 0.36 -14.10
N ASN A 29 -5.92 0.70 -14.49
CA ASN A 29 -4.98 -0.23 -15.13
C ASN A 29 -3.85 -0.68 -14.21
N LEU A 30 -3.73 -0.15 -13.00
CA LEU A 30 -2.71 -0.59 -12.04
C LEU A 30 -3.34 -1.53 -10.99
N VAL A 31 -3.00 -2.80 -11.11
CA VAL A 31 -3.43 -3.87 -10.21
C VAL A 31 -2.20 -4.42 -9.51
N GLY A 32 -2.24 -4.45 -8.19
CA GLY A 32 -1.26 -5.14 -7.35
C GLY A 32 -1.75 -6.52 -6.98
N TYR A 33 -0.81 -7.42 -6.68
CA TYR A 33 -1.10 -8.75 -6.15
C TYR A 33 -0.38 -8.96 -4.84
N LEU A 34 -1.06 -9.50 -3.85
CA LEU A 34 -0.42 -9.93 -2.60
C LEU A 34 0.42 -11.18 -2.85
N GLU A 35 1.63 -11.22 -2.27
CA GLU A 35 2.49 -12.43 -2.31
C GLU A 35 1.83 -13.61 -1.60
N HIS A 36 1.14 -13.33 -0.50
CA HIS A 36 0.35 -14.28 0.25
C HIS A 36 -1.08 -13.74 0.41
N HIS A 37 -2.05 -14.52 -0.02
CA HIS A 37 -3.47 -14.17 0.04
C HIS A 37 -4.29 -15.37 0.50
N ALA A 38 -5.55 -15.12 0.89
CA ALA A 38 -6.47 -16.20 1.20
C ALA A 38 -6.69 -17.10 -0.04
N PRO A 39 -6.92 -18.41 0.14
CA PRO A 39 -7.21 -19.33 -0.96
C PRO A 39 -8.47 -18.97 -1.77
N THR A 40 -9.34 -18.12 -1.21
CA THR A 40 -10.60 -17.67 -1.81
C THR A 40 -10.45 -16.46 -2.74
N THR A 41 -9.26 -15.87 -2.83
CA THR A 41 -8.96 -14.76 -3.72
C THR A 41 -7.72 -15.08 -4.56
N ASP A 42 -7.48 -14.33 -5.63
CA ASP A 42 -6.22 -14.37 -6.39
C ASP A 42 -5.18 -13.35 -5.86
N GLY A 43 -5.47 -12.75 -4.70
CA GLY A 43 -4.65 -11.71 -4.09
C GLY A 43 -4.64 -10.37 -4.83
N SER A 44 -5.44 -10.21 -5.89
CA SER A 44 -5.48 -8.97 -6.66
C SER A 44 -6.17 -7.83 -5.90
N PHE A 45 -5.66 -6.62 -6.06
CA PHE A 45 -6.28 -5.39 -5.54
C PHE A 45 -5.98 -4.18 -6.42
N SER A 46 -6.89 -3.22 -6.44
CA SER A 46 -6.69 -1.96 -7.16
C SER A 46 -5.71 -1.06 -6.40
N ILE A 47 -4.74 -0.51 -7.13
CA ILE A 47 -3.85 0.55 -6.64
C ILE A 47 -4.33 1.86 -7.25
N CYS A 48 -4.67 2.82 -6.41
CA CYS A 48 -4.99 4.16 -6.88
C CYS A 48 -3.75 5.04 -6.82
N VAL A 49 -3.31 5.53 -7.99
CA VAL A 49 -2.28 6.58 -8.05
C VAL A 49 -2.97 7.93 -7.90
N ALA A 50 -2.63 8.62 -6.83
CA ALA A 50 -3.18 9.89 -6.41
C ALA A 50 -2.11 10.97 -6.52
N GLY A 51 -2.49 12.25 -6.57
CA GLY A 51 -1.57 13.31 -6.17
C GLY A 51 -1.54 13.39 -4.65
N GLY A 52 -0.38 13.62 -4.07
CA GLY A 52 -0.24 13.75 -2.62
C GLY A 52 1.16 13.40 -2.16
N GLU A 53 1.28 12.97 -0.92
CA GLU A 53 2.53 12.50 -0.34
C GLU A 53 2.27 11.27 0.51
N GLY A 54 2.81 10.14 0.09
CA GLY A 54 2.82 8.90 0.88
C GLY A 54 2.21 7.69 0.18
N VAL A 55 2.54 6.52 0.71
CA VAL A 55 1.86 5.26 0.39
C VAL A 55 0.90 4.94 1.52
N PHE A 56 -0.34 4.58 1.18
CA PHE A 56 -1.39 4.25 2.13
C PHE A 56 -1.98 2.90 1.81
N VAL A 57 -2.25 2.12 2.84
CA VAL A 57 -2.92 0.82 2.71
C VAL A 57 -4.12 0.76 3.64
N SER A 58 -5.21 0.16 3.18
CA SER A 58 -6.36 -0.06 4.06
C SER A 58 -6.06 -1.18 5.04
N LYS A 59 -6.56 -1.04 6.27
CA LYS A 59 -6.51 -2.12 7.25
C LYS A 59 -7.13 -3.41 6.69
N ALA A 60 -8.22 -3.29 5.92
CA ALA A 60 -8.87 -4.44 5.29
C ALA A 60 -7.95 -5.20 4.32
N LEU A 61 -7.15 -4.49 3.50
CA LEU A 61 -6.19 -5.15 2.61
C LEU A 61 -5.09 -5.85 3.43
N LEU A 62 -4.56 -5.20 4.48
CA LEU A 62 -3.56 -5.82 5.36
C LEU A 62 -4.11 -7.06 6.07
N ASP A 63 -5.35 -7.00 6.57
CA ASP A 63 -6.02 -8.11 7.25
C ASP A 63 -6.31 -9.28 6.31
N SER A 64 -6.44 -9.02 5.00
CA SER A 64 -6.68 -10.08 4.00
C SER A 64 -5.47 -10.99 3.76
N ILE A 65 -4.27 -10.56 4.17
CA ILE A 65 -3.07 -11.39 4.18
C ILE A 65 -3.19 -12.40 5.34
N PRO A 66 -2.94 -13.70 5.10
CA PRO A 66 -2.94 -14.72 6.15
C PRO A 66 -2.01 -14.32 7.30
N GLU A 67 -2.42 -14.60 8.54
CA GLU A 67 -1.74 -14.12 9.75
C GLU A 67 -0.24 -14.47 9.79
N ALA A 68 0.13 -15.69 9.39
CA ALA A 68 1.52 -16.15 9.35
C ALA A 68 2.42 -15.37 8.37
N HIS A 69 1.83 -14.65 7.41
CA HIS A 69 2.52 -13.87 6.38
C HIS A 69 2.23 -12.38 6.47
N ARG A 70 1.37 -11.95 7.39
CA ARG A 70 0.93 -10.56 7.50
C ARG A 70 2.10 -9.71 8.03
N PRO A 71 2.47 -8.63 7.32
CA PRO A 71 3.46 -7.68 7.83
C PRO A 71 3.08 -7.14 9.20
N GLN A 72 4.07 -7.00 10.09
CA GLN A 72 3.85 -6.46 11.42
C GLN A 72 3.50 -4.96 11.36
N LEU A 73 2.39 -4.60 11.99
CA LEU A 73 2.01 -3.20 12.16
C LEU A 73 2.93 -2.54 13.20
N ASN A 74 3.66 -1.51 12.80
CA ASN A 74 4.38 -0.64 13.71
C ASN A 74 3.44 0.46 14.22
N THR A 75 3.12 0.44 15.51
CA THR A 75 2.23 1.42 16.14
C THR A 75 2.96 2.63 16.73
N ALA A 76 4.29 2.69 16.65
CA ALA A 76 5.06 3.84 17.15
C ALA A 76 4.66 5.14 16.43
N ASP A 77 4.27 5.05 15.15
CA ASP A 77 3.87 6.17 14.31
C ASP A 77 2.33 6.28 14.16
N ALA A 78 1.58 5.62 15.05
CA ALA A 78 0.13 5.72 15.06
C ALA A 78 -0.33 7.13 15.49
N GLY A 79 -1.55 7.51 15.09
CA GLY A 79 -2.09 8.83 15.41
C GLY A 79 -1.74 9.93 14.41
N LEU A 80 -0.98 9.61 13.36
CA LEU A 80 -0.65 10.55 12.30
C LEU A 80 -1.92 10.95 11.54
N LYS A 81 -2.17 12.26 11.44
CA LYS A 81 -3.32 12.80 10.72
C LYS A 81 -3.00 12.90 9.24
N VAL A 82 -3.67 12.08 8.43
CA VAL A 82 -3.57 12.09 6.98
C VAL A 82 -4.65 12.99 6.42
N LYS A 83 -4.25 14.03 5.68
CA LYS A 83 -5.18 14.90 4.97
C LYS A 83 -5.69 14.16 3.74
N THR A 84 -7.00 13.94 3.64
CA THR A 84 -7.61 13.30 2.46
C THR A 84 -8.55 14.26 1.76
N LEU A 85 -8.97 13.92 0.54
CA LEU A 85 -10.00 14.66 -0.21
C LEU A 85 -11.37 14.71 0.47
N PHE A 86 -11.64 13.76 1.36
CA PHE A 86 -12.89 13.68 2.10
C PHE A 86 -12.66 14.26 3.49
N GLU A 87 -12.56 13.39 4.48
CA GLU A 87 -12.27 13.76 5.87
C GLU A 87 -10.83 13.35 6.24
N PRO A 88 -10.16 14.11 7.11
CA PRO A 88 -8.88 13.68 7.67
C PRO A 88 -9.02 12.30 8.33
N MET A 89 -8.10 11.40 8.01
CA MET A 89 -8.05 10.08 8.64
C MET A 89 -6.89 10.02 9.62
N THR A 90 -7.06 9.24 10.68
CA THR A 90 -5.98 8.99 11.65
C THR A 90 -5.37 7.64 11.36
N SER A 91 -4.04 7.59 11.19
CA SER A 91 -3.31 6.33 10.99
C SER A 91 -3.39 5.44 12.22
N ILE A 92 -3.43 4.14 12.01
CA ILE A 92 -3.28 3.15 13.09
C ILE A 92 -1.83 2.66 13.24
N GLY A 93 -0.93 3.15 12.39
CA GLY A 93 0.47 2.77 12.34
C GLY A 93 0.98 2.72 10.91
N SER A 94 2.15 2.11 10.75
CA SER A 94 2.83 1.92 9.48
C SER A 94 3.33 0.49 9.32
N THR A 95 3.61 0.08 8.08
CA THR A 95 4.18 -1.25 7.80
C THR A 95 4.95 -1.26 6.48
N PHE A 96 5.85 -2.22 6.31
CA PHE A 96 6.41 -2.56 5.01
C PHE A 96 5.52 -3.60 4.32
N ILE A 97 4.78 -3.20 3.30
CA ILE A 97 3.88 -4.09 2.56
C ILE A 97 4.54 -4.60 1.27
N PRO A 98 4.76 -5.92 1.14
CA PRO A 98 5.20 -6.52 -0.11
C PRO A 98 4.01 -6.71 -1.06
N LEU A 99 4.20 -6.33 -2.32
CA LEU A 99 3.23 -6.55 -3.39
C LEU A 99 3.93 -6.88 -4.70
N ILE A 100 3.27 -7.68 -5.52
CA ILE A 100 3.76 -8.11 -6.83
C ILE A 100 3.11 -7.22 -7.88
N LEU A 101 3.94 -6.60 -8.71
CA LEU A 101 3.53 -5.89 -9.90
C LEU A 101 3.97 -6.67 -11.13
N THR A 102 3.23 -6.49 -12.22
CA THR A 102 3.57 -7.08 -13.53
C THR A 102 3.81 -5.97 -14.52
N ASN A 103 4.97 -5.97 -15.15
CA ASN A 103 5.26 -5.06 -16.25
C ASN A 103 4.41 -5.46 -17.46
N ARG A 104 3.44 -4.61 -17.84
CA ARG A 104 2.50 -4.92 -18.92
C ARG A 104 3.17 -5.21 -20.27
N THR A 105 4.28 -4.54 -20.57
CA THR A 105 4.97 -4.67 -21.87
C THR A 105 5.80 -5.95 -21.96
N THR A 106 6.43 -6.36 -20.86
CA THR A 106 7.37 -7.50 -20.85
C THR A 106 6.81 -8.76 -20.18
N GLY A 107 5.67 -8.66 -19.49
CA GLY A 107 5.10 -9.73 -18.67
C GLY A 107 5.90 -10.04 -17.40
N LYS A 108 7.05 -9.40 -17.18
CA LYS A 108 7.92 -9.68 -16.03
C LYS A 108 7.27 -9.24 -14.74
N LYS A 109 7.25 -10.16 -13.77
CA LYS A 109 6.84 -9.88 -12.39
C LYS A 109 8.02 -9.31 -11.60
N PHE A 110 7.72 -8.41 -10.68
CA PHE A 110 8.67 -7.90 -9.71
C PHE A 110 7.94 -7.62 -8.40
N ARG A 111 8.63 -7.87 -7.29
CA ARG A 111 8.12 -7.60 -5.95
C ARG A 111 8.56 -6.20 -5.56
N VAL A 112 7.64 -5.42 -5.05
CA VAL A 112 7.90 -4.09 -4.49
C VAL A 112 7.53 -4.14 -3.01
N VAL A 113 8.42 -3.66 -2.16
CA VAL A 113 8.16 -3.50 -0.73
C VAL A 113 8.05 -2.01 -0.44
N LEU A 114 6.84 -1.56 -0.09
CA LEU A 114 6.54 -0.16 0.15
C LEU A 114 6.38 0.11 1.65
N TYR A 115 6.93 1.22 2.13
CA TYR A 115 6.58 1.73 3.45
C TYR A 115 5.21 2.41 3.38
N ALA A 116 4.20 1.81 4.00
CA ALA A 116 2.82 2.25 3.90
C ALA A 116 2.25 2.66 5.25
N ILE A 117 1.57 3.81 5.28
CA ILE A 117 0.72 4.23 6.39
C ILE A 117 -0.59 3.42 6.33
N VAL A 118 -0.98 2.83 7.46
CA VAL A 118 -2.19 2.02 7.54
C VAL A 118 -3.37 2.87 7.99
N LEU A 119 -4.43 2.89 7.17
CA LEU A 119 -5.65 3.64 7.42
C LEU A 119 -6.83 2.69 7.73
N PRO A 120 -7.62 2.96 8.78
CA PRO A 120 -8.62 2.01 9.28
C PRO A 120 -9.85 1.86 8.40
N LYS A 121 -10.26 2.93 7.68
CA LYS A 121 -11.52 2.99 6.92
C LYS A 121 -11.32 3.51 5.50
N MET A 122 -10.18 3.21 4.90
CA MET A 122 -9.89 3.61 3.52
C MET A 122 -10.69 2.72 2.54
N PHE A 123 -11.41 3.36 1.62
CA PHE A 123 -12.29 2.67 0.66
C PHE A 123 -11.52 1.83 -0.39
N MET A 124 -10.30 2.23 -0.72
CA MET A 124 -9.44 1.51 -1.66
C MET A 124 -8.47 0.59 -0.93
N GLY A 125 -7.96 -0.43 -1.63
CA GLY A 125 -6.92 -1.32 -1.10
C GLY A 125 -5.62 -0.56 -0.81
N MET A 126 -5.17 0.24 -1.78
CA MET A 126 -3.93 1.01 -1.69
C MET A 126 -4.02 2.35 -2.44
N PHE A 127 -3.39 3.38 -1.86
CA PHE A 127 -3.08 4.65 -2.51
C PHE A 127 -1.57 4.86 -2.58
N ILE A 128 -1.09 5.39 -3.71
CA ILE A 128 0.29 5.83 -3.88
C ILE A 128 0.22 7.28 -4.36
N GLY A 129 0.72 8.20 -3.54
CA GLY A 129 0.82 9.64 -3.80
C GLY A 129 2.02 10.04 -4.64
#